data_AF-Q2YZH4-F1
#
_entry.id   AF-Q2YZH4-F1
#
_cell.length_a   1.000
_cell.length_b   1.000
_cell.length_c   1.000
_cell.angle_alpha   90.00
_cell.angle_beta   90.00
_cell.angle_gamma   90.00
#
_symmetry.space_group_name_H-M   'P 1'
#
loop_
_entity.id
_entity.type
_entity.pdbx_description
1 polymer ?
#
loop_
_entity_poly.entity_id
_entity_poly.type
_entity_poly.pdbx_seq_one_letter_code
_entity_poly.pdbx_strand_id
1 'polypeptide(L)' 'MVIKRNLHNIDIAVRVLIGVALVYICFIDTDYIGNDVVRWLLGIYGIVNLISASLRSCPIYALAGISTFRQ' A
#
# COMPACT_ATOMS: atom_id res chain seq x y z
N MET A 1 -10.95 16.81 -9.04
CA MET A 1 -10.67 15.54 -9.76
C MET A 1 -11.58 14.47 -9.20
N VAL A 2 -12.49 13.94 -10.02
CA VAL A 2 -13.32 12.79 -9.61
C VAL A 2 -12.39 11.59 -9.55
N ILE A 3 -12.07 11.13 -8.34
CA ILE A 3 -11.27 9.92 -8.14
C ILE A 3 -12.12 8.74 -8.62
N LYS A 4 -11.91 8.31 -9.87
CA LYS A 4 -12.57 7.13 -10.43
C LYS A 4 -11.95 5.89 -9.80
N ARG A 5 -12.80 4.99 -9.29
CA ARG A 5 -12.36 3.73 -8.67
C ARG A 5 -11.70 2.86 -9.72
N ASN A 6 -10.44 2.51 -9.47
CA ASN A 6 -9.59 1.86 -10.48
C ASN A 6 -8.99 0.53 -10.01
N LEU A 7 -9.24 0.18 -8.75
CA LEU A 7 -8.71 -0.99 -8.08
C LEU A 7 -9.82 -2.00 -7.76
N HIS A 8 -9.57 -3.27 -8.04
CA HIS A 8 -10.44 -4.36 -7.63
C HIS A 8 -10.35 -4.55 -6.10
N ASN A 9 -11.39 -5.13 -5.48
CA ASN A 9 -11.42 -5.34 -4.04
C ASN A 9 -10.28 -6.24 -3.56
N ILE A 10 -9.83 -7.16 -4.41
CA ILE A 10 -8.71 -8.05 -4.15
C ILE A 10 -7.40 -7.25 -4.04
N ASP A 11 -7.13 -6.34 -4.96
CA ASP A 11 -5.94 -5.47 -4.90
C ASP A 11 -5.93 -4.60 -3.64
N ILE A 12 -7.10 -4.09 -3.24
CA ILE A 12 -7.25 -3.32 -1.99
C ILE A 12 -6.93 -4.22 -0.80
N ALA A 13 -7.51 -5.42 -0.74
CA ALA A 13 -7.30 -6.36 0.36
C ALA A 13 -5.83 -6.77 0.48
N VAL A 14 -5.17 -7.13 -0.62
CA VAL A 14 -3.75 -7.51 -0.64
C VAL A 14 -2.88 -6.35 -0.17
N ARG A 15 -3.14 -5.12 -0.64
CA ARG A 15 -2.37 -3.94 -0.23
C ARG A 15 -2.57 -3.58 1.23
N VAL A 16 -3.79 -3.72 1.76
CA VAL A 16 -4.06 -3.54 3.19
C VAL A 16 -3.32 -4.61 3.99
N LEU A 17 -3.40 -5.87 3.59
CA LEU A 17 -2.80 -6.98 4.31
C LEU A 17 -1.27 -6.86 4.36
N ILE A 18 -0.63 -6.59 3.22
CA ILE A 18 0.82 -6.37 3.15
C ILE A 18 1.20 -5.08 3.89
N GLY A 19 0.44 -4.00 3.72
CA GLY A 19 0.72 -2.71 4.36
C GLY A 19 0.66 -2.78 5.89
N VAL A 20 -0.38 -3.43 6.44
CA VAL A 20 -0.50 -3.66 7.89
C VAL A 20 0.63 -4.55 8.40
N ALA A 21 0.95 -5.64 7.71
CA ALA A 21 2.03 -6.54 8.11
C ALA A 21 3.38 -5.81 8.15
N LEU A 22 3.70 -5.02 7.12
CA LEU A 22 4.94 -4.23 7.07
C LEU A 22 4.99 -3.17 8.16
N VAL A 23 3.89 -2.45 8.42
CA VAL A 23 3.84 -1.45 9.50
C VAL A 23 4.03 -2.13 10.86
N TYR A 24 3.40 -3.28 11.10
CA TYR A 24 3.55 -4.03 12.35
C TYR A 24 5.00 -4.45 12.56
N ILE A 25 5.62 -5.11 11.57
CA ILE A 25 6.99 -5.62 11.67
C ILE A 25 8.02 -4.48 11.71
N CYS A 26 7.76 -3.33 11.07
CA CYS A 26 8.74 -2.24 11.01
C CYS A 26 8.62 -1.20 12.14
N PHE A 27 7.43 -1.01 12.71
CA PHE A 27 7.20 0.02 13.75
C PHE A 27 6.82 -0.54 15.11
N ILE A 28 6.20 -1.72 15.18
CA ILE A 28 5.79 -2.34 16.44
C ILE A 28 6.82 -3.37 16.87
N ASP A 29 7.20 -4.28 15.97
CA ASP A 29 8.14 -5.38 16.26
C ASP A 29 9.52 -5.12 15.63
N THR A 30 10.20 -4.10 16.16
CA THR A 30 11.43 -3.55 15.57
C THR A 30 12.63 -4.50 15.60
N ASP A 31 12.55 -5.62 16.31
CA ASP A 31 13.61 -6.62 16.44
C ASP A 31 13.74 -7.55 15.21
N TYR A 32 12.71 -7.65 14.37
CA TYR A 32 12.76 -8.49 13.17
C TYR A 32 13.74 -7.99 12.10
N ILE A 33 13.95 -6.68 12.02
CA ILE A 33 14.80 -6.05 11.00
C ILE A 33 15.95 -5.33 11.69
N GLY A 34 17.11 -5.99 11.75
CA GLY A 34 18.32 -5.46 12.38
C GLY A 34 19.00 -4.30 11.65
N ASN A 35 18.53 -3.90 10.45
CA ASN A 35 19.04 -2.76 9.72
C ASN A 35 18.01 -1.61 9.71
N ASP A 36 18.34 -0.52 10.41
CA ASP A 36 17.45 0.63 10.57
C ASP A 36 17.02 1.26 9.24
N VAL A 37 17.91 1.33 8.25
CA VAL A 37 17.59 1.93 6.94
C VAL A 37 16.53 1.10 6.21
N VAL A 38 16.69 -0.23 6.20
CA VAL A 38 15.74 -1.14 5.57
C VAL A 38 14.40 -1.11 6.30
N ARG A 39 14.41 -1.06 7.64
CA ARG A 39 13.19 -0.96 8.46
C ARG A 39 12.39 0.29 8.12
N TRP A 40 13.05 1.45 8.04
CA TRP A 40 12.39 2.70 7.69
C TRP A 40 11.83 2.70 6.27
N LEU A 41 12.59 2.20 5.28
CA LEU A 41 12.12 2.12 3.90
C LEU A 41 10.89 1.22 3.76
N LEU A 42 10.91 0.03 4.38
CA LEU A 42 9.79 -0.91 4.36
C LEU A 42 8.57 -0.39 5.14
N GLY A 43 8.80 0.26 6.28
CA GLY A 43 7.73 0.90 7.07
C GLY A 43 7.03 2.00 6.29
N ILE A 44 7.78 2.92 5.66
CA ILE A 44 7.23 3.98 4.81
C ILE A 44 6.48 3.37 3.62
N TYR A 45 7.04 2.33 2.99
CA TYR A 45 6.38 1.63 1.90
C TYR A 45 5.03 1.03 2.33
N GLY A 46 4.97 0.41 3.51
CA GLY A 46 3.73 -0.11 4.09
C GLY A 46 2.66 0.96 4.29
N ILE A 47 3.05 2.13 4.82
CA ILE A 47 2.15 3.27 5.01
C ILE A 47 1.61 3.79 3.67
N VAL A 48 2.49 3.99 2.68
CA VAL A 48 2.09 4.44 1.33
C VAL A 48 1.13 3.45 0.68
N ASN A 49 1.32 2.15 0.93
CA ASN A 49 0.45 1.11 0.40
C ASN A 49 -0.95 1.15 1.05
N LEU A 50 -1.02 1.39 2.36
CA LEU A 50 -2.28 1.60 3.07
C LEU A 50 -3.03 2.84 2.59
N ILE A 51 -2.32 3.96 2.38
CA ILE A 51 -2.90 5.19 1.82
C ILE A 51 -3.45 4.91 0.41
N SER A 52 -2.68 4.22 -0.43
CA SER A 52 -3.10 3.84 -1.79
C SER A 52 -4.34 2.95 -1.79
N ALA A 53 -4.44 2.02 -0.84
CA ALA A 53 -5.61 1.17 -0.67
C ALA A 53 -6.84 1.96 -0.17
N SER A 54 -6.63 2.90 0.75
CA SER A 54 -7.68 3.76 1.33
C SER A 54 -8.33 4.67 0.29
N LEU A 55 -7.52 5.23 -0.61
CA LEU A 55 -8.01 6.07 -1.71
C LEU A 55 -8.79 5.27 -2.77
N ARG A 56 -8.77 3.92 -2.72
CA ARG A 56 -9.42 2.99 -3.67
C ARG A 56 -9.11 3.28 -5.14
N SER A 57 -8.07 4.05 -5.37
CA SER A 57 -7.57 4.51 -6.65
C SER A 57 -6.12 4.86 -6.38
N CYS A 58 -5.22 4.01 -6.87
CA CYS A 58 -3.81 4.32 -6.78
C CYS A 58 -3.55 5.46 -7.78
N PRO A 59 -3.12 6.66 -7.35
CA PRO A 59 -2.94 7.80 -8.24
C PRO A 59 -1.98 7.49 -9.38
N ILE A 60 -0.99 6.61 -9.15
CA ILE A 60 -0.07 6.11 -10.19
C ILE A 60 -0.82 5.33 -11.27
N TYR A 61 -1.76 4.44 -10.90
CA TYR A 61 -2.55 3.68 -11.87
C TYR A 61 -3.53 4.57 -12.62
N ALA A 62 -4.09 5.58 -11.95
CA ALA A 62 -4.92 6.59 -12.59
C ALA A 62 -4.11 7.46 -13.58
N LEU A 63 -2.89 7.85 -13.22
CA LEU A 63 -1.98 8.61 -14.09
C LEU A 63 -1.45 7.76 -15.26
N ALA A 64 -1.21 6.47 -15.03
CA ALA A 64 -0.78 5.52 -16.06
C ALA A 64 -1.92 5.03 -16.96
N GLY A 65 -3.18 5.39 -16.67
CA GLY A 65 -4.35 4.91 -17.43
C GLY A 65 -4.60 3.40 -17.30
N ILE A 66 -3.99 2.73 -16.31
CA ILE A 66 -4.10 1.29 -16.10
C ILE A 66 -5.26 1.03 -15.14
N SER A 67 -6.29 0.34 -15.60
CA SER A 67 -7.39 -0.11 -14.76
C SER A 67 -7.38 -1.60 -14.52
N THR A 68 -7.18 -2.02 -13.27
CA THR A 68 -7.39 -3.41 -12.86
C THR A 68 -8.87 -3.68 -12.55
N PHE A 69 -9.67 -2.62 -12.41
CA PHE A 69 -11.12 -2.72 -12.33
C PHE A 69 -11.69 -3.05 -13.72
N ARG A 70 -12.05 -4.32 -13.94
CA ARG A 70 -12.99 -4.73 -14.98
C ARG A 70 -14.37 -4.81 -14.33
N GLN A 71 -15.36 -4.11 -14.91
CA GLN A 71 -16.76 -4.20 -14.48
C GLN A 71 -17.24 -5.65 -14.44
#